data_AF-A0A4P9X202-F1
#
_entry.id   AF-A0A4P9X202-F1
#
_cell.length_a   1.000
_cell.length_b   1.000
_cell.length_c   1.000
_cell.angle_alpha   90.00
_cell.angle_beta   90.00
_cell.angle_gamma   90.00
#
_symmetry.space_group_name_H-M   'P 1'
#
loop_
_entity.id
_entity.type
_entity.pdbx_description
1 polymer ?
#
loop_
_entity_poly.entity_id
_entity_poly.type
_entity_poly.pdbx_seq_one_letter_code
_entity_poly.pdbx_strand_id
1 'polypeptide(L)' 'EYRGYDSAGVAVDGDSEKEAYLFKQVGKVAALREKISTQKVDFQKPFISHAGMAHTR' A
#
# COMPACT_ATOMS: atom_id res chain seq x y z
N GLU A 1 5.57 5.06 -13.52
CA GLU A 1 5.66 6.49 -13.13
C GLU A 1 5.62 7.49 -14.31
N TYR A 2 5.39 7.08 -15.57
CA TYR A 2 5.60 7.98 -16.73
C TYR A 2 4.51 9.05 -16.97
N ARG A 3 3.33 8.95 -16.35
CA ARG A 3 2.17 9.84 -16.61
C ARG A 3 2.20 11.14 -15.80
N GLY A 4 3.17 11.30 -14.90
CA GLY A 4 3.18 12.39 -13.92
C GLY A 4 2.11 12.18 -12.84
N TYR A 5 2.46 12.40 -11.58
CA TYR A 5 1.57 12.30 -10.42
C TYR A 5 2.24 13.03 -9.24
N ASP A 6 1.42 13.55 -8.33
CA ASP A 6 1.84 14.27 -7.12
C ASP A 6 1.80 13.38 -5.86
N SER A 7 1.12 12.23 -5.92
CA SER A 7 0.94 11.34 -4.79
C SER A 7 0.61 9.90 -5.21
N ALA A 8 0.82 8.96 -4.28
CA ALA A 8 0.50 7.55 -4.49
C ALA A 8 -0.13 6.93 -3.24
N GLY A 9 -0.90 5.87 -3.45
CA GLY A 9 -1.45 5.06 -2.37
C GLY A 9 -1.79 3.63 -2.78
N VAL A 10 -1.93 2.78 -1.77
CA VAL A 10 -2.34 1.39 -1.91
C VAL A 10 -3.25 0.99 -0.75
N ALA A 11 -4.27 0.18 -1.04
CA ALA A 11 -5.12 -0.50 -0.09
C ALA A 11 -4.94 -2.02 -0.25
N VAL A 12 -4.75 -2.73 0.85
CA VAL A 12 -4.57 -4.19 0.90
C VAL A 12 -5.32 -4.75 2.12
N ASP A 13 -5.78 -5.99 2.07
CA ASP A 13 -6.27 -6.72 3.25
C ASP A 13 -5.25 -6.70 4.39
N GLY A 14 -5.75 -6.56 5.61
CA GLY A 14 -4.96 -6.51 6.84
C GLY A 14 -4.82 -7.87 7.51
N ASP A 15 -4.62 -7.84 8.83
CA ASP A 15 -4.32 -9.06 9.59
C ASP A 15 -5.56 -9.91 9.91
N SER A 16 -6.75 -9.32 9.79
CA SER A 16 -8.03 -9.99 10.05
C SER A 16 -9.00 -9.82 8.87
N GLU A 17 -10.01 -10.71 8.76
CA GLU A 17 -10.94 -10.80 7.62
C GLU A 17 -11.75 -9.54 7.29
N LYS A 18 -11.67 -8.49 8.11
CA LYS A 18 -12.38 -7.21 7.90
C LYS A 18 -11.48 -5.99 8.07
N GLU A 19 -10.18 -6.22 8.16
CA GLU A 19 -9.19 -5.17 8.24
C GLU A 19 -8.62 -4.90 6.86
N ALA A 20 -8.36 -3.64 6.57
CA ALA A 20 -7.62 -3.22 5.40
C ALA A 20 -6.55 -2.23 5.82
N TYR A 21 -5.33 -2.40 5.33
CA TYR A 21 -4.29 -1.40 5.41
C TYR A 21 -4.41 -0.42 4.26
N LEU A 22 -4.44 0.86 4.60
CA LEU A 22 -4.45 1.96 3.64
C LEU A 22 -3.20 2.81 3.81
N PHE A 23 -2.32 2.76 2.82
CA PHE A 23 -1.13 3.58 2.78
C PHE A 23 -1.28 4.66 1.71
N LYS A 24 -1.07 5.92 2.11
CA LYS A 24 -1.07 7.08 1.22
C LYS A 24 0.15 7.95 1.51
N GLN A 25 0.78 8.46 0.47
CA GLN A 25 1.96 9.31 0.60
C GLN A 25 2.02 10.34 -0.53
N VAL A 26 2.30 11.59 -0.17
CA VAL A 26 2.63 12.65 -1.14
C VAL A 26 4.03 12.40 -1.69
N GLY A 27 4.20 12.60 -2.99
CA GLY A 27 5.43 12.38 -3.71
C GLY A 27 5.42 11.11 -4.56
N LYS A 28 6.63 10.70 -4.98
CA LYS A 28 6.83 9.55 -5.87
C LYS A 28 6.51 8.22 -5.18
N VAL A 29 6.40 7.14 -5.95
CA VAL A 29 6.07 5.81 -5.38
C VAL A 29 7.18 5.34 -4.45
N ALA A 30 8.42 5.77 -4.68
CA ALA A 30 9.54 5.57 -3.77
C ALA A 30 9.25 6.05 -2.33
N ALA A 31 8.61 7.22 -2.16
CA ALA A 31 8.26 7.73 -0.84
C ALA A 31 7.15 6.88 -0.18
N LEU A 32 6.17 6.42 -0.96
CA LEU A 32 5.15 5.48 -0.47
C LEU A 32 5.80 4.16 -0.01
N ARG A 33 6.76 3.63 -0.78
CA ARG A 33 7.48 2.40 -0.46
C ARG A 33 8.29 2.54 0.84
N GLU A 34 9.01 3.65 0.99
CA GLU A 34 9.72 3.97 2.22
C GLU A 34 8.77 4.02 3.41
N LYS A 35 7.64 4.74 3.28
CA LYS A 35 6.60 4.78 4.31
C LYS A 35 6.15 3.38 4.70
N ILE A 36 5.77 2.54 3.75
CA ILE A 36 5.32 1.17 4.01
C ILE A 36 6.39 0.36 4.74
N SER A 37 7.67 0.49 4.36
CA SER A 37 8.77 -0.24 5.00
C SER A 37 9.01 0.13 6.46
N THR A 38 8.56 1.31 6.89
CA THR A 38 8.64 1.75 8.30
C THR A 38 7.44 1.35 9.15
N GLN A 39 6.39 0.79 8.54
CA GLN A 39 5.21 0.35 9.26
C GLN A 39 5.37 -1.09 9.75
N LYS A 40 4.72 -1.40 10.88
CA LYS A 40 4.69 -2.75 11.42
C LYS A 40 3.65 -3.59 10.67
N VAL A 41 4.06 -4.15 9.54
CA VAL A 41 3.26 -5.03 8.68
C VAL A 41 3.96 -6.37 8.54
N ASP A 42 3.23 -7.47 8.68
CA ASP A 42 3.75 -8.81 8.40
C ASP A 42 3.65 -9.12 6.89
N PHE A 43 4.77 -9.04 6.19
CA PHE A 43 4.85 -9.36 4.76
C PHE A 43 4.88 -10.86 4.47
N GLN A 44 4.93 -11.73 5.48
CA GLN A 44 4.97 -13.18 5.32
C GLN A 44 3.61 -13.85 5.58
N LYS A 45 2.60 -13.08 5.98
CA LYS A 45 1.24 -13.59 6.21
C LYS A 45 0.67 -14.19 4.91
N PRO A 46 0.27 -15.48 4.92
CA PRO A 46 -0.38 -16.07 3.77
C PRO A 46 -1.85 -15.64 3.71
N PHE A 47 -2.33 -15.37 2.50
CA PHE A 47 -3.74 -15.14 2.20
C PHE A 47 -4.26 -16.26 1.28
N ILE A 48 -5.40 -16.86 1.64
CA ILE A 48 -6.08 -17.83 0.75
C ILE A 48 -6.61 -17.12 -0.49
N SER A 49 -7.14 -15.90 -0.29
CA SER A 49 -7.59 -14.99 -1.34
C SER A 49 -7.31 -13.57 -0.87
N HIS A 50 -6.81 -12.72 -1.76
CA HIS A 50 -6.42 -11.35 -1.46
C HIS A 50 -6.79 -10.42 -2.60
N ALA A 51 -7.27 -9.22 -2.28
CA ALA A 51 -7.45 -8.14 -3.24
C ALA A 51 -6.72 -6.88 -2.79
N GLY A 52 -5.99 -6.27 -3.72
CA GLY A 52 -5.28 -5.01 -3.50
C GLY A 52 -5.63 -3.99 -4.57
N MET A 53 -5.68 -2.71 -4.18
CA MET A 53 -5.91 -1.60 -5.10
C MET A 53 -4.81 -0.56 -4.93
N ALA A 54 -4.25 -0.09 -6.03
CA ALA A 54 -3.24 0.97 -6.04
C ALA A 54 -3.69 2.14 -6.90
N HIS A 55 -3.27 3.35 -6.52
CA HIS A 55 -3.57 4.57 -7.26
C HIS A 55 -2.39 5.54 -7.22
N THR A 56 -2.14 6.18 -8.35
CA THR A 56 -1.25 7.35 -8.46
C THR A 56 -2.11 8.52 -8.92
N ARG A 57 -2.08 9.62 -8.16
CA ARG A 57 -2.79 10.86 -8.44
C ARG A 57 -1.81 11.94 -8.85
#